data_AF-A0A1J8PED4-F1
#
_entry.id   AF-A0A1J8PED4-F1
#
_cell.length_a   1.000
_cell.length_b   1.000
_cell.length_c   1.000
_cell.angle_alpha   90.00
_cell.angle_beta   90.00
_cell.angle_gamma   90.00
#
_symmetry.space_group_name_H-M   'P 1'
#
loop_
_entity.id
_entity.type
_entity.pdbx_description
1 polymer ?
#
loop_
_entity_poly.entity_id
_entity_poly.type
_entity_poly.pdbx_seq_one_letter_code
_entity_poly.pdbx_strand_id
1 'polypeptide(L)'
;MDAQQFLAEFGHIVNAPGGVAKLRELVYQLAVTGRLTLQLEEDGTADVALLNIARIRQRLITEKKFKRSPKLESAPLTPPAIVIPPGWRWSRLLDLGEINPRNQAQTDSESVAMATFVPMAAVSENHSEAIAGVVKPWTEISKGYTHFANGDVLLAQNYAVL
;
A
#
# COMPACT_ATOMS: atom_id res chain seq x y z
N MET A 1 -18.10 -11.70 -27.60
CA MET A 1 -16.83 -11.80 -28.36
C MET A 1 -16.30 -13.19 -28.12
N ASP A 2 -16.05 -13.97 -29.16
CA ASP A 2 -15.41 -15.28 -29.00
C ASP A 2 -13.88 -15.13 -28.84
N ALA A 3 -13.22 -16.18 -28.38
CA ALA A 3 -11.79 -16.14 -28.07
C ALA A 3 -10.90 -15.94 -29.32
N GLN A 4 -11.34 -16.41 -30.49
CA GLN A 4 -10.56 -16.25 -31.74
C GLN A 4 -10.58 -14.80 -32.21
N GLN A 5 -11.73 -14.14 -32.15
CA GLN A 5 -11.88 -12.75 -32.52
C GLN A 5 -11.12 -11.83 -31.54
N PHE A 6 -11.16 -12.14 -30.24
CA PHE A 6 -10.34 -11.42 -29.25
C PHE A 6 -8.85 -11.55 -29.55
N LEU A 7 -8.34 -12.76 -29.82
CA LEU A 7 -6.92 -12.97 -30.10
C LEU A 7 -6.46 -12.28 -31.39
N ALA A 8 -7.31 -12.22 -32.41
CA ALA A 8 -7.03 -11.50 -33.65
C ALA A 8 -6.87 -9.98 -33.39
N GLU A 9 -7.82 -9.37 -32.69
CA GLU A 9 -7.77 -7.95 -32.32
C GLU A 9 -6.61 -7.65 -31.34
N PHE A 10 -6.36 -8.56 -30.40
CA PHE A 10 -5.24 -8.47 -29.46
C PHE A 10 -3.88 -8.54 -30.18
N GLY A 11 -3.79 -9.33 -31.25
CA GLY A 11 -2.62 -9.40 -32.11
C GLY A 11 -2.24 -8.04 -32.71
N HIS A 12 -3.22 -7.21 -33.08
CA HIS A 12 -2.94 -5.85 -33.57
C HIS A 12 -2.34 -4.96 -32.47
N ILE A 13 -2.80 -5.08 -31.23
CA ILE A 13 -2.29 -4.32 -30.09
C ILE A 13 -0.88 -4.77 -29.71
N VAL A 14 -0.61 -6.08 -29.69
CA VAL A 14 0.70 -6.63 -29.31
C VAL A 14 1.78 -6.28 -30.35
N ASN A 15 1.42 -6.30 -31.63
CA ASN A 15 2.37 -6.04 -32.73
C ASN A 15 2.56 -4.54 -33.02
N ALA A 16 1.70 -3.67 -32.50
CA ALA A 16 1.87 -2.22 -32.63
C ALA A 16 3.03 -1.70 -31.75
N PRO A 17 3.89 -0.78 -32.24
CA PRO A 17 4.96 -0.19 -31.44
C PRO A 17 4.41 0.42 -30.13
N GLY A 18 4.85 -0.12 -28.99
CA GLY A 18 4.41 0.33 -27.66
C GLY A 18 2.99 -0.09 -27.24
N GLY A 19 2.28 -0.89 -28.03
CA GLY A 19 0.90 -1.27 -27.75
C GLY A 19 0.73 -2.08 -26.45
N VAL A 20 1.66 -3.00 -26.16
CA VAL A 20 1.70 -3.73 -24.88
C VAL A 20 1.87 -2.80 -23.68
N ALA A 21 2.71 -1.76 -23.81
CA ALA A 21 2.92 -0.80 -22.72
C ALA A 21 1.65 0.00 -22.41
N LYS A 22 0.98 0.52 -23.46
CA LYS A 22 -0.30 1.24 -23.32
C LYS A 22 -1.42 0.37 -22.77
N LEU A 23 -1.50 -0.89 -23.19
CA LEU A 23 -2.48 -1.83 -22.65
C LEU A 23 -2.26 -2.02 -21.14
N ARG A 24 -1.01 -2.19 -20.72
CA ARG A 24 -0.66 -2.33 -19.30
C ARG A 24 -1.06 -1.08 -18.50
N GLU A 25 -0.79 0.12 -19.02
CA GLU A 25 -1.20 1.38 -18.41
C GLU A 25 -2.73 1.46 -18.26
N LEU A 26 -3.48 1.11 -19.31
CA LEU A 26 -4.94 1.07 -19.27
C LEU A 26 -5.47 0.10 -18.21
N VAL A 27 -4.90 -1.11 -18.14
CA VAL A 27 -5.26 -2.11 -17.12
C VAL A 27 -5.02 -1.56 -15.72
N TYR A 28 -3.88 -0.89 -15.47
CA TYR A 28 -3.61 -0.25 -14.19
C TYR A 28 -4.60 0.88 -13.88
N GLN A 29 -4.91 1.74 -14.85
CA GLN A 29 -5.88 2.81 -14.66
C GLN A 29 -7.28 2.27 -14.32
N LEU A 30 -7.69 1.18 -14.98
CA LEU A 30 -8.94 0.49 -14.64
C LEU A 30 -8.88 -0.12 -13.24
N ALA A 31 -7.75 -0.73 -12.84
CA ALA A 31 -7.59 -1.31 -11.50
C ALA A 31 -7.70 -0.25 -10.40
N VAL A 32 -6.94 0.83 -10.53
CA VAL A 32 -6.90 1.93 -9.55
C VAL A 32 -8.23 2.67 -9.46
N THR A 33 -9.00 2.74 -10.56
CA THR A 33 -10.34 3.34 -10.56
C THR A 33 -11.45 2.36 -10.18
N GLY A 34 -11.13 1.09 -9.86
CA GLY A 34 -12.11 0.07 -9.49
C GLY A 34 -13.02 -0.36 -10.65
N ARG A 35 -12.55 -0.24 -11.89
CA ARG A 35 -13.27 -0.57 -13.13
C ARG A 35 -12.68 -1.76 -13.89
N LEU A 36 -11.66 -2.43 -13.32
CA LEU A 36 -11.01 -3.57 -13.97
C LEU A 36 -11.87 -4.83 -13.95
N THR A 37 -12.62 -5.04 -12.87
CA THR A 37 -13.48 -6.20 -12.67
C THR A 37 -14.86 -5.75 -12.19
N LEU A 38 -15.87 -6.59 -12.39
CA LEU A 38 -17.14 -6.44 -11.70
C LEU A 38 -16.92 -6.74 -10.21
N GLN A 39 -17.58 -5.98 -9.35
CA GLN A 39 -17.63 -6.29 -7.93
C GLN A 39 -18.46 -7.57 -7.72
N LEU A 40 -17.91 -8.51 -6.97
CA LEU A 40 -18.59 -9.75 -6.60
C LEU A 40 -19.35 -9.56 -5.28
N GLU A 41 -20.35 -10.39 -5.01
CA GLU A 41 -21.12 -10.28 -3.76
C GLU A 41 -20.24 -10.57 -2.53
N GLU A 42 -19.27 -11.48 -2.66
CA GLU A 42 -18.30 -11.84 -1.63
C GLU A 42 -17.31 -10.72 -1.27
N ASP A 43 -17.11 -9.72 -2.14
CA ASP A 43 -16.22 -8.58 -1.86
C ASP A 43 -16.74 -7.70 -0.70
N GLY A 44 -18.04 -7.79 -0.41
CA GLY A 44 -18.70 -6.98 0.60
C GLY A 44 -18.69 -5.48 0.26
N THR A 45 -18.89 -4.62 1.26
CA THR A 45 -18.86 -3.16 1.10
C THR A 45 -17.72 -2.54 1.87
N ALA A 46 -17.31 -1.32 1.49
CA ALA A 46 -16.32 -0.58 2.25
C ALA A 46 -16.77 -0.32 3.71
N ASP A 47 -18.07 -0.23 4.00
CA ASP A 47 -18.56 -0.14 5.39
C ASP A 47 -18.20 -1.40 6.20
N VAL A 48 -18.41 -2.58 5.62
CA VAL A 48 -18.07 -3.86 6.27
C VAL A 48 -16.57 -3.96 6.51
N ALA A 49 -15.76 -3.55 5.53
CA ALA A 49 -14.30 -3.50 5.68
C ALA A 49 -13.87 -2.54 6.81
N LEU A 50 -14.41 -1.32 6.84
CA LEU A 50 -14.09 -0.32 7.86
C LEU A 50 -14.51 -0.76 9.26
N LEU A 51 -15.68 -1.40 9.41
CA LEU A 51 -16.14 -1.99 10.67
C LEU A 51 -15.18 -3.09 11.15
N ASN A 52 -14.73 -3.96 10.25
CA ASN A 52 -13.77 -5.00 10.56
C ASN A 52 -12.42 -4.43 10.99
N ILE A 53 -11.92 -3.42 10.29
CA ILE A 53 -10.67 -2.73 10.64
C ILE A 53 -10.80 -2.08 12.02
N ALA A 54 -11.90 -1.37 12.29
CA ALA A 54 -12.16 -0.74 13.58
C ALA A 54 -12.18 -1.77 14.73
N ARG A 55 -12.79 -2.94 14.52
CA ARG A 55 -12.80 -4.05 15.47
C ARG A 55 -11.41 -4.63 15.72
N ILE A 56 -10.64 -4.89 14.65
CA ILE A 56 -9.27 -5.40 14.74
C ILE A 56 -8.39 -4.39 15.49
N ARG A 57 -8.50 -3.11 15.15
CA ARG A 57 -7.78 -2.02 15.81
C ARG A 57 -8.11 -1.96 17.30
N GLN A 58 -9.37 -2.02 17.68
CA GLN A 58 -9.77 -2.00 19.09
C GLN A 58 -9.18 -3.18 19.86
N ARG A 59 -9.13 -4.37 19.26
CA ARG A 59 -8.45 -5.54 19.84
C ARG A 59 -6.95 -5.25 20.03
N LEU A 60 -6.26 -4.76 19.01
CA LEU A 60 -4.82 -4.47 19.09
C LEU A 60 -4.49 -3.37 20.11
N ILE A 61 -5.36 -2.38 20.28
CA ILE A 61 -5.24 -1.35 21.33
C ILE A 61 -5.31 -2.00 22.72
N THR A 62 -6.30 -2.86 22.95
CA THR A 62 -6.45 -3.60 24.22
C THR A 62 -5.24 -4.49 24.50
N GLU A 63 -4.68 -5.13 23.46
CA GLU A 63 -3.46 -5.93 23.53
C GLU A 63 -2.17 -5.10 23.64
N LYS A 64 -2.25 -3.76 23.62
CA LYS A 64 -1.11 -2.82 23.61
C LYS A 64 -0.16 -3.01 22.41
N LYS A 65 -0.64 -3.59 21.32
CA LYS A 65 0.09 -3.79 20.07
C LYS A 65 -0.12 -2.68 19.03
N PHE A 66 -1.00 -1.73 19.32
CA PHE A 66 -1.28 -0.58 18.47
C PHE A 66 -1.15 0.72 19.27
N LYS A 67 -0.38 1.67 18.77
CA LYS A 67 -0.23 2.98 19.42
C LYS A 67 -1.32 3.94 18.94
N ARG A 68 -2.09 4.47 19.90
CA ARG A 68 -3.10 5.49 19.61
C ARG A 68 -2.49 6.87 19.41
N SER A 69 -3.16 7.66 18.56
CA SER A 69 -2.90 9.08 18.40
C SER A 69 -4.20 9.89 18.55
N PRO A 70 -4.70 10.10 19.79
CA PRO A 70 -6.04 10.68 20.04
C PRO A 70 -6.29 12.03 19.35
N LYS A 71 -5.25 12.88 19.24
CA LYS A 71 -5.33 14.16 18.54
C LYS A 71 -5.70 14.00 17.06
N LEU A 72 -5.12 13.01 16.39
CA LEU A 72 -5.39 12.76 14.96
C LEU A 72 -6.67 11.94 14.79
N GLU A 73 -6.93 11.01 15.70
CA GLU A 73 -8.16 10.18 15.70
C GLU A 73 -9.43 10.99 15.91
N SER A 74 -9.37 12.11 16.63
CA SER A 74 -10.51 13.01 16.88
C SER A 74 -10.75 14.05 15.79
N ALA A 75 -9.85 14.16 14.79
CA ALA A 75 -10.04 15.10 13.70
C ALA A 75 -11.26 14.73 12.85
N PRO A 76 -12.18 15.66 12.52
CA PRO A 76 -13.34 15.34 11.71
C PRO A 76 -12.93 14.90 10.30
N LEU A 77 -13.60 13.88 9.76
CA LEU A 77 -13.51 13.56 8.34
C LEU A 77 -14.38 14.55 7.57
N THR A 78 -13.77 15.32 6.68
CA THR A 78 -14.48 16.23 5.77
C THR A 78 -14.31 15.73 4.34
N PRO A 79 -15.28 14.95 3.82
CA PRO A 79 -15.23 14.47 2.44
C PRO A 79 -15.18 15.64 1.44
N PRO A 80 -14.40 15.54 0.37
CA PRO A 80 -14.47 16.49 -0.72
C PRO A 80 -15.79 16.34 -1.48
N ALA A 81 -16.17 17.37 -2.25
CA ALA A 81 -17.35 17.38 -3.11
C ALA A 81 -17.13 16.56 -4.40
N ILE A 82 -16.79 15.28 -4.23
CA ILE A 82 -16.55 14.31 -5.31
C ILE A 82 -17.55 13.17 -5.16
N VAL A 83 -18.24 12.85 -6.25
CA VAL A 83 -19.14 11.70 -6.32
C VAL A 83 -18.30 10.42 -6.42
N ILE A 84 -18.51 9.50 -5.49
CA ILE A 84 -17.85 8.20 -5.45
C ILE A 84 -18.86 7.08 -5.75
N PRO A 85 -18.42 5.89 -6.22
CA PRO A 85 -19.32 4.78 -6.48
C PRO A 85 -20.07 4.30 -5.20
N PRO A 86 -21.25 3.67 -5.32
CA PRO A 86 -22.09 3.30 -4.17
C PRO A 86 -21.42 2.42 -3.11
N GLY A 87 -20.45 1.60 -3.50
CA GLY A 87 -19.69 0.73 -2.58
C GLY A 87 -18.50 1.39 -1.89
N TRP A 88 -18.12 2.61 -2.30
CA TRP A 88 -16.94 3.32 -1.80
C TRP A 88 -17.28 4.19 -0.60
N ARG A 89 -16.32 4.41 0.30
CA ARG A 89 -16.47 5.29 1.46
C ARG A 89 -15.24 6.16 1.61
N TRP A 90 -15.46 7.40 2.00
CA TRP A 90 -14.39 8.26 2.48
C TRP A 90 -13.92 7.76 3.85
N SER A 91 -12.60 7.73 4.03
CA SER A 91 -11.95 7.31 5.27
C SER A 91 -10.61 8.02 5.41
N ARG A 92 -10.08 8.12 6.62
CA ARG A 92 -8.73 8.65 6.86
C ARG A 92 -7.74 7.50 6.76
N LEU A 93 -6.50 7.76 6.34
CA LEU A 93 -5.46 6.73 6.35
C LEU A 93 -5.27 6.11 7.74
N LEU A 94 -5.40 6.93 8.78
CA LEU A 94 -5.37 6.51 10.19
C LEU A 94 -6.51 5.58 10.60
N ASP A 95 -7.60 5.51 9.84
CA ASP A 95 -8.70 4.57 10.10
C ASP A 95 -8.41 3.19 9.51
N LEU A 96 -7.49 3.11 8.54
CA LEU A 96 -7.13 1.89 7.82
C LEU A 96 -5.94 1.15 8.45
N GLY A 97 -5.02 1.87 9.09
CA GLY A 97 -3.80 1.26 9.63
C GLY A 97 -2.99 2.18 10.55
N GLU A 98 -1.84 1.67 10.99
CA GLU A 98 -0.86 2.44 11.77
C GLU A 98 0.03 3.26 10.84
N ILE A 99 0.23 4.54 11.16
CA ILE A 99 1.18 5.39 10.44
C ILE A 99 2.51 5.36 11.19
N ASN A 100 3.58 4.99 10.49
CA ASN A 100 4.94 4.86 11.03
C ASN A 100 4.98 3.97 12.28
N PRO A 101 4.59 2.68 12.17
CA PRO A 101 4.67 1.74 13.28
C PRO A 101 6.11 1.63 13.79
N ARG A 102 6.27 1.37 15.09
CA ARG A 102 7.59 1.10 15.65
C ARG A 102 7.95 -0.35 15.39
N ASN A 103 8.92 -0.57 14.52
CA ASN A 103 9.51 -1.89 14.33
C ASN A 103 10.67 -2.08 15.31
N GLN A 104 10.64 -3.17 16.07
CA GLN A 104 11.72 -3.58 16.95
C GLN A 104 12.22 -4.94 16.49
N ALA A 105 13.50 -5.05 16.17
CA ALA A 105 14.12 -6.35 16.00
C ALA A 105 14.37 -6.96 17.39
N GLN A 106 13.95 -8.21 17.59
CA GLN A 106 14.37 -8.98 18.75
C GLN A 106 15.89 -9.09 18.72
N THR A 107 16.52 -8.52 19.74
CA THR A 107 17.97 -8.62 19.92
C THR A 107 18.18 -9.60 21.06
N ASP A 108 18.42 -10.86 20.72
CA ASP A 108 18.81 -11.86 21.71
C ASP A 108 20.28 -11.63 22.06
N SER A 109 20.67 -11.82 23.33
CA SER A 109 22.03 -11.53 23.82
C SER A 109 23.14 -12.32 23.09
N GLU A 110 22.79 -13.36 22.34
CA GLU A 110 23.71 -14.23 21.62
C GLU A 110 23.74 -14.00 20.10
N SER A 111 22.85 -13.18 19.54
CA SER A 111 22.83 -12.92 18.10
C SER A 111 22.56 -11.46 17.75
N VAL A 112 23.36 -10.93 16.82
CA VAL A 112 23.13 -9.60 16.27
C VAL A 112 22.01 -9.71 15.24
N ALA A 113 20.86 -9.09 15.55
CA ALA A 113 19.77 -9.00 14.59
C ALA A 113 20.24 -8.26 13.33
N MET A 114 20.01 -8.86 12.17
CA MET A 114 20.35 -8.27 10.87
C MET A 114 19.08 -7.75 10.21
N ALA A 115 19.18 -6.60 9.54
CA ALA A 115 18.08 -6.02 8.78
C ALA A 115 18.60 -5.43 7.46
N THR A 116 17.71 -5.41 6.46
CA THR A 116 18.01 -4.81 5.16
C THR A 116 17.89 -3.30 5.26
N PHE A 117 18.99 -2.60 5.03
CA PHE A 117 19.01 -1.16 4.84
C PHE A 117 18.74 -0.83 3.38
N VAL A 118 17.69 -0.05 3.13
CA VAL A 118 17.27 0.36 1.78
C VAL A 118 17.48 1.86 1.63
N PRO A 119 18.50 2.31 0.88
CA PRO A 119 18.62 3.70 0.48
C PRO A 119 17.43 4.11 -0.41
N MET A 120 16.93 5.33 -0.29
CA MET A 120 15.84 5.81 -1.14
C MET A 120 16.19 5.71 -2.64
N ALA A 121 17.44 5.99 -3.01
CA ALA A 121 17.94 5.87 -4.38
C ALA A 121 17.92 4.42 -4.93
N ALA A 122 17.76 3.41 -4.06
CA ALA A 122 17.65 2.01 -4.45
C ALA A 122 16.18 1.55 -4.61
N VAL A 123 15.21 2.43 -4.32
CA VAL A 123 13.80 2.17 -4.56
C VAL A 123 13.46 2.62 -5.98
N SER A 124 13.05 1.68 -6.81
CA SER A 124 12.60 1.99 -8.17
C SER A 124 11.28 2.74 -8.15
N GLU A 125 11.12 3.69 -9.07
CA GLU A 125 9.82 4.32 -9.37
C GLU A 125 8.91 3.37 -10.17
N ASN A 126 9.47 2.29 -10.72
CA ASN A 126 8.72 1.28 -11.47
C ASN A 126 8.09 0.25 -10.53
N HIS A 127 6.84 -0.10 -10.84
CA HIS A 127 6.09 -1.14 -10.15
C HIS A 127 6.71 -2.54 -10.33
N SER A 128 6.62 -3.37 -9.29
CA SER A 128 7.12 -4.76 -9.25
C SER A 128 8.63 -4.95 -9.41
N GLU A 129 9.42 -3.89 -9.30
CA GLU A 129 10.87 -4.03 -9.23
C GLU A 129 11.31 -4.49 -7.84
N ALA A 130 12.34 -5.33 -7.80
CA ALA A 130 12.92 -5.77 -6.55
C ALA A 130 13.59 -4.58 -5.84
N ILE A 131 13.32 -4.44 -4.53
CA ILE A 131 14.00 -3.44 -3.71
C ILE A 131 15.40 -3.97 -3.39
N ALA A 132 16.42 -3.30 -3.91
CA ALA A 132 17.81 -3.58 -3.56
C ALA A 132 18.16 -2.94 -2.21
N GLY A 133 18.89 -3.68 -1.37
CA GLY A 133 19.32 -3.19 -0.07
C GLY A 133 20.59 -3.86 0.42
N VAL A 134 21.19 -3.28 1.46
CA VAL A 134 22.41 -3.78 2.09
C VAL A 134 22.05 -4.35 3.45
N VAL A 135 22.44 -5.59 3.72
CA VAL A 135 22.21 -6.20 5.03
C VAL A 135 23.16 -5.55 6.05
N LYS A 136 22.61 -5.04 7.15
CA LYS A 136 23.36 -4.39 8.24
C LYS A 136 22.92 -4.87 9.62
N PRO A 137 23.81 -4.83 10.62
CA PRO A 137 23.43 -4.98 12.01
C PRO A 137 22.34 -3.98 12.41
N TRP A 138 21.29 -4.45 13.09
CA TRP A 138 20.21 -3.61 13.59
C TRP A 138 20.72 -2.46 14.46
N THR A 139 21.75 -2.71 15.27
CA THR A 139 22.36 -1.70 16.14
C THR A 139 22.85 -0.47 15.37
N GLU A 140 23.32 -0.62 14.13
CA GLU A 140 23.79 0.47 13.27
C GLU A 140 22.65 1.29 12.65
N ILE A 141 21.50 0.67 12.41
CA ILE A 141 20.36 1.28 11.69
C ILE A 141 19.11 1.48 12.56
N SER A 142 19.21 1.17 13.86
CA SER A 142 18.12 1.29 14.84
C SER A 142 17.76 2.74 15.18
N LYS A 143 18.60 3.72 14.83
CA LYS A 143 18.39 5.13 15.12
C LYS A 143 18.64 5.98 13.88
N GLY A 144 17.88 7.07 13.74
CA GLY A 144 18.06 8.05 12.66
C GLY A 144 17.45 7.65 11.30
N TYR A 145 16.76 6.50 11.23
CA TYR A 145 16.13 6.00 10.01
C TYR A 145 14.65 5.66 10.24
N THR A 146 13.87 5.68 9.16
CA THR A 146 12.49 5.16 9.16
C THR A 146 12.53 3.65 9.05
N HIS A 147 11.91 2.96 10.00
CA HIS A 147 11.82 1.51 10.00
C HIS A 147 10.51 1.06 9.35
N PHE A 148 10.58 -0.07 8.66
CA PHE A 148 9.43 -0.73 8.05
C PHE A 148 9.68 -2.25 8.03
N ALA A 149 8.61 -3.02 7.84
CA ALA A 149 8.63 -4.47 7.80
C ALA A 149 7.91 -4.99 6.54
N ASN A 150 8.05 -6.28 6.27
CA ASN A 150 7.32 -6.92 5.18
C ASN A 150 5.80 -6.77 5.40
N GLY A 151 5.11 -6.24 4.38
CA GLY A 151 3.68 -5.94 4.44
C GLY A 151 3.37 -4.46 4.72
N ASP A 152 4.36 -3.65 5.13
CA ASP A 152 4.18 -2.20 5.23
C ASP A 152 4.09 -1.56 3.84
N VAL A 153 3.29 -0.49 3.75
CA VAL A 153 3.18 0.34 2.56
C VAL A 153 3.99 1.61 2.77
N LEU A 154 5.00 1.84 1.93
CA LEU A 154 5.87 3.02 2.00
C LEU A 154 5.35 4.13 1.10
N LEU A 155 5.23 5.33 1.65
CA LEU A 155 4.92 6.54 0.90
C LEU A 155 6.15 7.46 0.92
N ALA A 156 6.81 7.61 -0.23
CA ALA A 156 7.90 8.56 -0.37
C ALA A 156 7.35 9.99 -0.41
N GLN A 157 7.74 10.81 0.56
CA GLN A 157 7.46 12.25 0.54
C GLN A 157 8.72 12.96 0.03
N ASN A 158 8.77 13.23 -1.27
CA ASN A 158 9.83 14.07 -1.82
C ASN A 158 9.57 15.52 -1.41
N TYR A 159 10.34 16.03 -0.44
CA TYR A 159 10.49 17.47 -0.27
C TYR A 159 11.43 17.97 -1.37
N ALA A 160 10.88 18.20 -2.56
CA ALA A 160 11.54 19.07 -3.52
C ALA A 160 11.44 20.50 -2.95
N VAL A 161 12.43 20.92 -2.18
CA VAL A 161 12.66 22.34 -1.94
C VAL A 161 13.23 22.88 -3.25
N LEU A 162 12.38 23.58 -4.02
CA LEU A 162 12.82 24.51 -5.06
C LEU A 162 13.34 25.80 -4.40
#